data_AF-A0A9W6V8I2-F1
#
_entry.id   AF-A0A9W6V8I2-F1
#
_cell.length_a   1.000
_cell.length_b   1.000
_cell.length_c   1.000
_cell.angle_alpha   90.00
_cell.angle_beta   90.00
_cell.angle_gamma   90.00
#
_symmetry.space_group_name_H-M   'P 1'
#
loop_
_entity.id
_entity.type
_entity.pdbx_description
1 polymer ?
#
loop_
_entity_poly.entity_id
_entity_poly.type
_entity_poly.pdbx_seq_one_letter_code
_entity_poly.pdbx_strand_id
1 'polypeptide(L)'
;MAGVLAPSAGATQTDTCWSGGNGLVVGGYVAYLSCDGGSLTFSGVGTTLADAESEVQATRAMYLAGQYCSSSTSSAVVGGYSVRLACNSGSAVFTGVGTTLTDASREVRAVQAIQATGQHCSSSTSSAVVGGYSVSLACDGGSAVFTGVGTTLTEASGEVRAVRAMYAAGKYCTSSTSSAVSGGYEVSLACNGGSLHYRGRGATVTLASRAARAAVV
;
A
#
# COMPACT_ATOMS: atom_id res chain seq x y z
N MET A 1 3.49 12.49 -44.69
CA MET A 1 2.60 11.35 -44.43
C MET A 1 3.32 10.44 -43.46
N ALA A 2 2.72 10.25 -42.28
CA ALA A 2 3.32 9.61 -41.13
C ALA A 2 3.59 8.11 -41.39
N GLY A 3 4.80 7.68 -41.03
CA GLY A 3 5.20 6.28 -41.03
C GLY A 3 4.50 5.51 -39.91
N VAL A 4 4.01 4.33 -40.25
CA VAL A 4 3.49 3.35 -39.30
C VAL A 4 4.67 2.77 -38.52
N LEU A 5 4.74 3.09 -37.22
CA LEU A 5 5.65 2.42 -36.28
C LEU A 5 5.10 1.03 -35.99
N ALA A 6 5.87 0.01 -36.35
CA ALA A 6 5.64 -1.37 -35.99
C ALA A 6 5.75 -1.57 -34.46
N PRO A 7 4.99 -2.51 -33.86
CA PRO A 7 5.16 -2.89 -32.47
C PRO A 7 6.53 -3.58 -32.30
N SER A 8 7.40 -3.03 -31.46
CA SER A 8 8.68 -3.64 -31.12
C SER A 8 8.45 -4.90 -30.29
N ALA A 9 8.86 -6.02 -30.87
CA ALA A 9 8.92 -7.34 -30.27
C ALA A 9 9.62 -7.33 -28.90
N GLY A 10 9.13 -8.17 -27.99
CA GLY A 10 9.68 -8.35 -26.65
C GLY A 10 11.19 -8.58 -26.67
N ALA A 11 11.92 -7.65 -26.08
CA ALA A 11 13.33 -7.81 -25.81
C ALA A 11 13.49 -8.89 -24.74
N THR A 12 14.02 -10.04 -25.11
CA THR A 12 14.76 -10.90 -24.18
C THR A 12 16.09 -10.21 -23.89
N GLN A 13 16.06 -9.14 -23.10
CA GLN A 13 17.26 -8.49 -22.63
C GLN A 13 17.85 -9.40 -21.54
N THR A 14 18.98 -10.02 -21.84
CA THR A 14 19.82 -10.68 -20.82
C THR A 14 20.47 -9.58 -19.98
N ASP A 15 19.70 -8.95 -19.11
CA ASP A 15 20.22 -7.93 -18.19
C ASP A 15 21.25 -8.62 -17.29
N THR A 16 22.53 -8.33 -17.48
CA THR A 16 23.53 -8.64 -16.47
C THR A 16 23.31 -7.69 -15.31
N CYS A 17 22.64 -8.19 -14.26
CA CYS A 17 22.45 -7.47 -13.02
C CYS A 17 23.49 -7.90 -11.98
N TRP A 18 23.94 -6.98 -11.15
CA TRP A 18 24.77 -7.24 -9.98
C TRP A 18 24.19 -6.57 -8.73
N SER A 19 24.52 -7.11 -7.57
CA SER A 19 24.14 -6.51 -6.29
C SER A 19 24.73 -5.10 -6.20
N GLY A 20 23.88 -4.09 -6.13
CA GLY A 20 24.26 -2.68 -6.03
C GLY A 20 24.69 -2.25 -4.62
N GLY A 21 24.74 -3.18 -3.68
CA GLY A 21 25.04 -2.95 -2.26
C GLY A 21 23.79 -2.98 -1.38
N ASN A 22 24.01 -2.83 -0.08
CA ASN A 22 22.96 -2.73 0.92
C ASN A 22 23.32 -1.68 1.98
N GLY A 23 22.33 -1.25 2.75
CA GLY A 23 22.49 -0.26 3.79
C GLY A 23 21.50 -0.46 4.92
N LEU A 24 21.79 0.17 6.07
CA LEU A 24 20.87 0.24 7.19
C LEU A 24 19.97 1.45 7.05
N VAL A 25 18.70 1.27 7.37
CA VAL A 25 17.70 2.35 7.50
C VAL A 25 17.01 2.22 8.84
N VAL A 26 16.31 3.26 9.26
CA VAL A 26 15.51 3.21 10.50
C VAL A 26 14.49 2.08 10.38
N GLY A 27 14.61 1.07 11.24
CA GLY A 27 13.71 -0.09 11.28
C GLY A 27 14.10 -1.30 10.41
N GLY A 28 15.23 -1.25 9.69
CA GLY A 28 15.68 -2.40 8.89
C GLY A 28 16.77 -2.07 7.87
N TYR A 29 16.59 -2.57 6.65
CA TYR A 29 17.58 -2.58 5.58
C TYR A 29 17.02 -2.02 4.29
N VAL A 30 17.92 -1.44 3.48
CA VAL A 30 17.71 -1.15 2.08
C VAL A 30 18.69 -1.98 1.26
N ALA A 31 18.21 -2.56 0.17
CA ALA A 31 19.03 -3.27 -0.80
C ALA A 31 18.91 -2.60 -2.17
N TYR A 32 19.95 -2.73 -2.98
CA TYR A 32 20.01 -2.19 -4.33
C TYR A 32 20.40 -3.29 -5.33
N LEU A 33 19.79 -3.26 -6.51
CA LEU A 33 20.19 -4.07 -7.66
C LEU A 33 20.43 -3.14 -8.83
N SER A 34 21.57 -3.31 -9.47
CA SER A 34 21.96 -2.51 -10.63
C SER A 34 22.07 -3.40 -11.84
N CYS A 35 21.49 -2.97 -12.96
CA CYS A 35 21.45 -3.71 -14.23
C CYS A 35 21.95 -2.79 -15.36
N ASP A 36 22.30 -3.38 -16.50
CA ASP A 36 22.67 -2.66 -17.73
C ASP A 36 23.76 -1.59 -17.54
N GLY A 37 24.92 -1.99 -17.02
CA GLY A 37 26.03 -1.03 -16.89
C GLY A 37 25.82 0.02 -15.79
N GLY A 38 24.78 -0.11 -14.97
CA GLY A 38 24.42 0.87 -13.94
C GLY A 38 23.27 1.81 -14.33
N SER A 39 22.78 1.70 -15.57
CA SER A 39 21.71 2.57 -16.09
C SER A 39 20.34 2.28 -15.48
N LEU A 40 20.13 1.06 -14.97
CA LEU A 40 18.94 0.67 -14.24
C LEU A 40 19.32 0.36 -12.79
N THR A 41 18.67 1.03 -11.85
CA THR A 41 18.83 0.74 -10.42
C THR A 41 17.46 0.53 -9.80
N PHE A 42 17.33 -0.57 -9.06
CA PHE A 42 16.17 -0.93 -8.28
C PHE A 42 16.53 -0.87 -6.81
N SER A 43 15.64 -0.34 -5.99
CA SER A 43 15.74 -0.45 -4.54
C SER A 43 14.52 -1.14 -3.91
N GLY A 44 14.76 -1.72 -2.75
CA GLY A 44 13.77 -2.37 -1.91
C GLY A 44 14.15 -2.20 -0.45
N VAL A 45 13.15 -2.10 0.42
CA VAL A 45 13.33 -1.93 1.86
C VAL A 45 12.60 -3.02 2.62
N GLY A 46 13.19 -3.50 3.69
CA GLY A 46 12.64 -4.59 4.49
C GLY A 46 13.17 -4.57 5.92
N THR A 47 12.52 -5.30 6.81
CA THR A 47 12.97 -5.43 8.20
C THR A 47 14.26 -6.24 8.31
N THR A 48 14.46 -7.21 7.41
CA THR A 48 15.72 -7.93 7.25
C THR A 48 16.37 -7.61 5.91
N LEU A 49 17.67 -7.88 5.77
CA LEU A 49 18.35 -7.76 4.47
C LEU A 49 17.71 -8.67 3.41
N ALA A 50 17.35 -9.90 3.79
CA ALA A 50 16.68 -10.83 2.89
C ALA A 50 15.31 -10.31 2.41
N ASP A 51 14.54 -9.67 3.30
CA ASP A 51 13.29 -9.01 2.90
C ASP A 51 13.57 -7.87 1.91
N ALA A 52 14.56 -7.02 2.19
CA ALA A 52 14.92 -5.91 1.32
C ALA A 52 15.35 -6.41 -0.07
N GLU A 53 16.17 -7.47 -0.14
CA GLU A 53 16.56 -8.12 -1.40
C GLU A 53 15.37 -8.72 -2.14
N SER A 54 14.44 -9.35 -1.43
CA SER A 54 13.19 -9.85 -2.02
C SER A 54 12.33 -8.72 -2.59
N GLU A 55 12.27 -7.57 -1.94
CA GLU A 55 11.55 -6.40 -2.46
C GLU A 55 12.22 -5.84 -3.72
N VAL A 56 13.56 -5.81 -3.77
CA VAL A 56 14.29 -5.40 -4.97
C VAL A 56 13.94 -6.28 -6.17
N GLN A 57 13.90 -7.61 -5.97
CA GLN A 57 13.51 -8.54 -7.03
C GLN A 57 12.06 -8.35 -7.46
N ALA A 58 11.15 -8.03 -6.53
CA ALA A 58 9.78 -7.70 -6.87
C ALA A 58 9.67 -6.43 -7.72
N THR A 59 10.42 -5.38 -7.36
CA THR A 59 10.49 -4.13 -8.16
C THR A 59 11.05 -4.39 -9.55
N ARG A 60 12.10 -5.22 -9.68
CA ARG A 60 12.62 -5.64 -10.99
C ARG A 60 11.58 -6.42 -11.81
N ALA A 61 10.85 -7.33 -11.19
CA ALA A 61 9.79 -8.08 -11.88
C ALA A 61 8.70 -7.14 -12.44
N MET A 62 8.36 -6.06 -11.72
CA MET A 62 7.45 -5.03 -12.21
C MET A 62 8.02 -4.31 -13.43
N TYR A 63 9.30 -3.94 -13.40
CA TYR A 63 9.98 -3.33 -14.54
C TYR A 63 9.90 -4.21 -15.80
N LEU A 64 10.18 -5.50 -15.64
CA LEU A 64 10.09 -6.48 -16.74
C LEU A 64 8.66 -6.68 -17.24
N ALA A 65 7.65 -6.42 -16.39
CA ALA A 65 6.24 -6.39 -16.77
C ALA A 65 5.80 -5.04 -17.39
N GLY A 66 6.74 -4.13 -17.69
CA GLY A 66 6.47 -2.82 -18.29
C GLY A 66 6.06 -1.72 -17.30
N GLN A 67 6.20 -1.97 -15.99
CA GLN A 67 5.94 -0.98 -14.94
C GLN A 67 7.27 -0.41 -14.45
N TYR A 68 7.62 0.79 -14.89
CA TYR A 68 8.94 1.39 -14.66
C TYR A 68 9.10 1.93 -13.22
N CYS A 69 9.16 1.04 -12.23
CA CYS A 69 9.39 1.36 -10.83
C CYS A 69 10.87 1.20 -10.48
N SER A 70 11.47 2.15 -9.77
CA SER A 70 12.93 2.14 -9.56
C SER A 70 13.37 2.48 -8.14
N SER A 71 12.61 3.29 -7.41
CA SER A 71 13.04 3.73 -6.07
C SER A 71 11.96 3.58 -5.02
N SER A 72 12.33 2.87 -3.96
CA SER A 72 11.65 2.86 -2.68
C SER A 72 12.37 3.78 -1.68
N THR A 73 11.63 4.66 -1.01
CA THR A 73 12.08 5.36 0.19
C THR A 73 11.23 4.95 1.38
N SER A 74 11.79 5.03 2.58
CA SER A 74 11.08 4.68 3.82
C SER A 74 11.21 5.76 4.88
N SER A 75 10.18 5.91 5.70
CA SER A 75 10.20 6.78 6.88
C SER A 75 9.46 6.12 8.05
N ALA A 76 9.84 6.49 9.27
CA ALA A 76 9.10 6.12 10.46
C ALA A 76 7.83 6.98 10.55
N VAL A 77 6.72 6.35 10.95
CA VAL A 77 5.44 7.02 11.24
C VAL A 77 4.91 6.53 12.58
N VAL A 78 3.88 7.22 13.11
CA VAL A 78 3.25 6.80 14.36
C VAL A 78 2.68 5.39 14.22
N GLY A 79 3.24 4.43 14.97
CA GLY A 79 2.83 3.03 14.95
C GLY A 79 3.58 2.09 14.00
N GLY A 80 4.57 2.60 13.24
CA GLY A 80 5.36 1.77 12.34
C GLY A 80 6.09 2.56 11.25
N TYR A 81 5.90 2.17 10.00
CA TYR A 81 6.68 2.64 8.86
C TYR A 81 5.80 2.98 7.67
N SER A 82 6.26 3.94 6.88
CA SER A 82 5.74 4.26 5.55
C SER A 82 6.82 3.96 4.52
N VAL A 83 6.43 3.32 3.43
CA VAL A 83 7.28 3.09 2.26
C VAL A 83 6.62 3.76 1.07
N ARG A 84 7.42 4.42 0.25
CA ARG A 84 7.00 5.09 -0.97
C ARG A 84 7.74 4.48 -2.15
N LEU A 85 7.02 4.02 -3.17
CA LEU A 85 7.57 3.54 -4.43
C LEU A 85 7.21 4.50 -5.55
N ALA A 86 8.21 4.97 -6.27
CA ALA A 86 8.05 5.81 -7.45
C ALA A 86 8.18 4.98 -8.73
N CYS A 87 7.21 5.17 -9.63
CA CYS A 87 7.13 4.52 -10.93
C CYS A 87 6.95 5.54 -12.06
N ASN A 88 7.29 5.16 -13.28
CA ASN A 88 7.15 5.96 -14.51
C ASN A 88 7.78 7.36 -14.35
N SER A 89 9.05 7.40 -13.95
CA SER A 89 9.80 8.65 -13.69
C SER A 89 9.14 9.57 -12.65
N GLY A 90 8.43 8.99 -11.68
CA GLY A 90 7.79 9.72 -10.58
C GLY A 90 6.38 10.25 -10.88
N SER A 91 5.85 9.99 -12.08
CA SER A 91 4.45 10.33 -12.42
C SER A 91 3.44 9.45 -11.69
N ALA A 92 3.84 8.26 -11.26
CA ALA A 92 3.07 7.41 -10.37
C ALA A 92 3.84 7.19 -9.07
N VAL A 93 3.17 7.42 -7.95
CA VAL A 93 3.75 7.29 -6.61
C VAL A 93 2.78 6.49 -5.77
N PHE A 94 3.29 5.45 -5.13
CA PHE A 94 2.53 4.59 -4.25
C PHE A 94 3.08 4.69 -2.85
N THR A 95 2.20 4.85 -1.88
CA THR A 95 2.57 4.87 -0.46
C THR A 95 1.81 3.79 0.28
N GLY A 96 2.54 2.96 1.01
CA GLY A 96 2.02 1.90 1.86
C GLY A 96 2.53 2.08 3.27
N VAL A 97 1.69 1.76 4.25
CA VAL A 97 2.02 1.87 5.67
C VAL A 97 1.82 0.51 6.35
N GLY A 98 2.68 0.22 7.30
CA GLY A 98 2.67 -1.05 8.02
C GLY A 98 3.41 -0.95 9.35
N THR A 99 3.22 -1.93 10.21
CA THR A 99 3.88 -1.97 11.52
C THR A 99 5.37 -2.24 11.39
N THR A 100 5.78 -2.96 10.34
CA THR A 100 7.18 -3.20 9.98
C THR A 100 7.50 -2.60 8.60
N LEU A 101 8.79 -2.43 8.28
CA LEU A 101 9.20 -2.02 6.93
C LEU A 101 8.74 -3.03 5.88
N THR A 102 8.86 -4.33 6.18
CA THR A 102 8.40 -5.39 5.27
C THR A 102 6.89 -5.30 5.02
N ASP A 103 6.08 -5.02 6.05
CA ASP A 103 4.63 -4.82 5.89
C ASP A 103 4.32 -3.59 5.04
N ALA A 104 5.01 -2.47 5.27
CA ALA A 104 4.82 -1.25 4.50
C ALA A 104 5.21 -1.43 3.03
N SER A 105 6.31 -2.13 2.73
CA SER A 105 6.71 -2.48 1.36
C SER A 105 5.69 -3.38 0.66
N ARG A 106 5.16 -4.39 1.37
CA ARG A 106 4.08 -5.23 0.82
C ARG A 106 2.81 -4.43 0.57
N GLU A 107 2.47 -3.50 1.46
CA GLU A 107 1.29 -2.65 1.30
C GLU A 107 1.42 -1.72 0.08
N VAL A 108 2.60 -1.15 -0.18
CA VAL A 108 2.87 -0.39 -1.40
C VAL A 108 2.53 -1.20 -2.65
N ARG A 109 2.95 -2.47 -2.69
CA ARG A 109 2.67 -3.37 -3.80
C ARG A 109 1.18 -3.70 -3.92
N ALA A 110 0.49 -3.86 -2.79
CA ALA A 110 -0.95 -4.03 -2.79
C ALA A 110 -1.67 -2.80 -3.36
N VAL A 111 -1.25 -1.59 -3.00
CA VAL A 111 -1.80 -0.32 -3.54
C VAL A 111 -1.49 -0.17 -5.02
N GLN A 112 -0.28 -0.54 -5.46
CA GLN A 112 0.06 -0.54 -6.89
C GLN A 112 -0.80 -1.53 -7.69
N ALA A 113 -1.03 -2.74 -7.18
CA ALA A 113 -1.88 -3.73 -7.82
C ALA A 113 -3.33 -3.24 -7.98
N ILE A 114 -3.79 -2.38 -7.07
CA ILE A 114 -5.09 -1.69 -7.20
C ILE A 114 -5.11 -0.78 -8.44
N GLN A 115 -4.02 -0.08 -8.77
CA GLN A 115 -3.96 0.75 -9.97
C GLN A 115 -4.11 -0.05 -11.27
N ALA A 116 -3.65 -1.31 -11.30
CA ALA A 116 -3.86 -2.18 -12.44
C ALA A 116 -5.36 -2.48 -12.72
N THR A 117 -6.25 -2.24 -11.74
CA THR A 117 -7.71 -2.39 -11.92
C THR A 117 -8.40 -1.11 -12.43
N GLY A 118 -7.65 -0.09 -12.85
CA GLY A 118 -8.19 1.13 -13.47
C GLY A 118 -8.58 2.27 -12.50
N GLN A 119 -8.30 2.14 -11.20
CA GLN A 119 -8.46 3.23 -10.22
C GLN A 119 -7.11 3.71 -9.72
N HIS A 120 -6.86 5.01 -9.75
CA HIS A 120 -5.55 5.57 -9.42
C HIS A 120 -5.43 5.83 -7.92
N CYS A 121 -5.01 4.82 -7.15
CA CYS A 121 -4.74 4.95 -5.72
C CYS A 121 -3.25 5.15 -5.45
N SER A 122 -2.89 6.17 -4.68
CA SER A 122 -1.49 6.63 -4.58
C SER A 122 -0.99 6.90 -3.16
N SER A 123 -1.89 7.22 -2.22
CA SER A 123 -1.48 7.72 -0.90
C SER A 123 -2.19 6.99 0.22
N SER A 124 -1.41 6.32 1.05
CA SER A 124 -1.82 5.86 2.37
C SER A 124 -1.29 6.83 3.43
N THR A 125 -2.18 7.44 4.21
CA THR A 125 -1.81 8.23 5.40
C THR A 125 -2.25 7.51 6.65
N SER A 126 -1.53 7.68 7.75
CA SER A 126 -1.84 7.01 9.02
C SER A 126 -1.95 7.98 10.19
N SER A 127 -2.80 7.67 11.16
CA SER A 127 -2.91 8.40 12.42
C SER A 127 -3.24 7.46 13.58
N ALA A 128 -2.93 7.87 14.80
CA ALA A 128 -3.39 7.18 16.01
C ALA A 128 -4.86 7.49 16.26
N VAL A 129 -5.62 6.47 16.68
CA VAL A 129 -7.03 6.59 17.07
C VAL A 129 -7.28 5.81 18.36
N VAL A 130 -8.48 5.93 18.93
CA VAL A 130 -8.84 5.17 20.13
C VAL A 130 -8.70 3.68 19.83
N GLY A 131 -7.85 2.99 20.59
CA GLY A 131 -7.62 1.55 20.51
C GLY A 131 -6.68 1.06 19.40
N GLY A 132 -6.09 1.96 18.60
CA GLY A 132 -5.16 1.55 17.54
C GLY A 132 -4.82 2.66 16.56
N TYR A 133 -4.89 2.35 15.27
CA TYR A 133 -4.48 3.22 14.18
C TYR A 133 -5.57 3.29 13.10
N SER A 134 -5.64 4.44 12.43
CA SER A 134 -6.39 4.59 11.19
C SER A 134 -5.43 4.74 10.02
N VAL A 135 -5.81 4.17 8.89
CA VAL A 135 -5.12 4.32 7.61
C VAL A 135 -6.15 4.80 6.60
N SER A 136 -5.81 5.85 5.85
CA SER A 136 -6.64 6.37 4.78
C SER A 136 -5.96 6.16 3.42
N LEU A 137 -6.67 5.57 2.47
CA LEU A 137 -6.22 5.37 1.09
C LEU A 137 -6.99 6.32 0.17
N ALA A 138 -6.26 7.22 -0.50
CA ALA A 138 -6.82 8.12 -1.50
C ALA A 138 -6.68 7.54 -2.91
N CYS A 139 -7.79 7.56 -3.64
CA CYS A 139 -7.91 7.13 -5.02
C CYS A 139 -8.50 8.25 -5.90
N ASP A 140 -8.23 8.17 -7.21
CA ASP A 140 -8.78 9.05 -8.25
C ASP A 140 -8.58 10.53 -7.91
N GLY A 141 -7.34 10.90 -7.57
CA GLY A 141 -6.97 12.27 -7.21
C GLY A 141 -7.51 12.75 -5.86
N GLY A 142 -7.98 11.84 -5.01
CA GLY A 142 -8.57 12.16 -3.69
C GLY A 142 -10.09 12.34 -3.72
N SER A 143 -10.74 12.09 -4.86
CA SER A 143 -12.20 12.09 -4.96
C SER A 143 -12.83 10.90 -4.22
N ALA A 144 -12.11 9.79 -4.10
CA ALA A 144 -12.48 8.65 -3.28
C ALA A 144 -11.43 8.45 -2.18
N VAL A 145 -11.85 8.59 -0.92
CA VAL A 145 -11.01 8.33 0.25
C VAL A 145 -11.64 7.20 1.06
N PHE A 146 -10.86 6.17 1.32
CA PHE A 146 -11.24 5.03 2.13
C PHE A 146 -10.47 5.07 3.44
N THR A 147 -11.13 4.83 4.57
CA THR A 147 -10.48 4.78 5.89
C THR A 147 -10.78 3.46 6.57
N GLY A 148 -9.71 2.77 6.98
CA GLY A 148 -9.75 1.54 7.77
C GLY A 148 -9.11 1.79 9.13
N VAL A 149 -9.61 1.08 10.15
CA VAL A 149 -9.04 1.11 11.51
C VAL A 149 -8.62 -0.28 11.94
N GLY A 150 -7.51 -0.37 12.67
CA GLY A 150 -6.93 -1.61 13.15
C GLY A 150 -6.10 -1.39 14.40
N THR A 151 -5.82 -2.45 15.15
CA THR A 151 -5.03 -2.38 16.38
C THR A 151 -3.57 -2.05 16.05
N THR A 152 -3.12 -2.48 14.87
CA THR A 152 -1.83 -2.19 14.25
C THR A 152 -2.00 -1.46 12.91
N LEU A 153 -0.94 -0.81 12.42
CA LEU A 153 -0.96 -0.21 11.07
C LEU A 153 -1.20 -1.25 9.98
N THR A 154 -0.57 -2.43 10.10
CA THR A 154 -0.75 -3.51 9.11
C THR A 154 -2.21 -3.96 9.03
N GLU A 155 -2.90 -4.08 10.17
CA GLU A 155 -4.33 -4.38 10.18
C GLU A 155 -5.17 -3.24 9.62
N ALA A 156 -4.87 -1.99 9.98
CA ALA A 156 -5.60 -0.82 9.47
C ALA A 156 -5.48 -0.69 7.94
N SER A 157 -4.30 -0.93 7.38
CA SER A 157 -4.07 -0.99 5.93
C SER A 157 -4.86 -2.14 5.28
N GLY A 158 -4.89 -3.32 5.91
CA GLY A 158 -5.74 -4.42 5.45
C GLY A 158 -7.22 -4.06 5.43
N GLU A 159 -7.70 -3.37 6.47
CA GLU A 159 -9.08 -2.91 6.57
C GLU A 159 -9.41 -1.83 5.52
N VAL A 160 -8.50 -0.90 5.22
CA VAL A 160 -8.73 0.11 4.18
C VAL A 160 -8.93 -0.53 2.80
N ARG A 161 -8.13 -1.56 2.49
CA ARG A 161 -8.29 -2.33 1.26
C ARG A 161 -9.59 -3.11 1.23
N ALA A 162 -10.02 -3.66 2.37
CA ALA A 162 -11.29 -4.35 2.48
C ALA A 162 -12.48 -3.40 2.23
N VAL A 163 -12.45 -2.19 2.80
CA VAL A 163 -13.47 -1.16 2.55
C VAL A 163 -13.48 -0.74 1.08
N ARG A 164 -12.31 -0.54 0.47
CA ARG A 164 -12.20 -0.23 -0.97
C ARG A 164 -12.76 -1.37 -1.84
N ALA A 165 -12.53 -2.62 -1.48
CA ALA A 165 -13.09 -3.78 -2.20
C ALA A 165 -14.63 -3.79 -2.14
N MET A 166 -15.23 -3.36 -1.02
CA MET A 166 -16.69 -3.21 -0.93
C MET A 166 -17.21 -2.11 -1.86
N TYR A 167 -16.50 -0.99 -1.95
CA TYR A 167 -16.83 0.09 -2.89
C TYR A 167 -16.83 -0.44 -4.33
N ALA A 168 -15.81 -1.21 -4.71
CA ALA A 168 -15.74 -1.85 -6.02
C ALA A 168 -16.90 -2.85 -6.27
N ALA A 169 -17.47 -3.43 -5.21
CA ALA A 169 -18.65 -4.29 -5.25
C ALA A 169 -19.99 -3.53 -5.15
N GLY A 170 -19.99 -2.19 -5.26
CA GLY A 170 -21.19 -1.36 -5.23
C GLY A 170 -21.71 -1.00 -3.84
N LYS A 171 -20.93 -1.27 -2.78
CA LYS A 171 -21.25 -0.86 -1.40
C LYS A 171 -20.41 0.37 -1.05
N TYR A 172 -21.02 1.55 -1.14
CA TYR A 172 -20.34 2.84 -1.04
C TYR A 172 -19.96 3.22 0.40
N CYS A 173 -19.03 2.49 1.00
CA CYS A 173 -18.49 2.76 2.34
C CYS A 173 -17.11 3.43 2.23
N THR A 174 -16.87 4.45 3.06
CA THR A 174 -15.68 5.30 2.90
C THR A 174 -14.95 5.59 4.20
N SER A 175 -15.62 5.67 5.36
CA SER A 175 -14.97 6.07 6.60
C SER A 175 -15.29 5.16 7.77
N SER A 176 -14.28 4.90 8.59
CA SER A 176 -14.38 4.13 9.84
C SER A 176 -13.94 5.02 11.00
N THR A 177 -14.73 5.08 12.07
CA THR A 177 -14.36 5.74 13.33
C THR A 177 -14.37 4.73 14.47
N SER A 178 -13.48 4.89 15.45
CA SER A 178 -13.42 4.02 16.64
C SER A 178 -13.71 4.77 17.93
N SER A 179 -14.36 4.08 18.86
CA SER A 179 -14.60 4.56 20.23
C SER A 179 -14.41 3.42 21.23
N ALA A 180 -14.06 3.78 22.46
CA ALA A 180 -14.02 2.85 23.58
C ALA A 180 -15.44 2.70 24.16
N VAL A 181 -15.84 1.48 24.46
CA VAL A 181 -17.12 1.13 25.09
C VAL A 181 -16.88 0.16 26.24
N SER A 182 -17.88 -0.03 27.11
CA SER A 182 -17.77 -1.05 28.17
C SER A 182 -17.53 -2.43 27.54
N GLY A 183 -16.43 -3.08 27.93
CA GLY A 183 -16.04 -4.40 27.43
C GLY A 183 -15.27 -4.41 26.10
N GLY A 184 -14.89 -3.26 25.53
CA GLY A 184 -14.01 -3.23 24.36
C GLY A 184 -14.12 -1.96 23.52
N TYR A 185 -14.23 -2.15 22.20
CA TYR A 185 -14.27 -1.08 21.22
C TYR A 185 -15.50 -1.20 20.32
N GLU A 186 -16.01 -0.05 19.88
CA GLU A 186 -17.01 0.06 18.84
C GLU A 186 -16.39 0.76 17.63
N VAL A 187 -16.62 0.22 16.43
CA VAL A 187 -16.24 0.84 15.16
C VAL A 187 -17.50 1.12 14.37
N SER A 188 -17.62 2.33 13.85
CA SER A 188 -18.71 2.76 12.97
C SER A 188 -18.17 2.95 11.56
N LEU A 189 -18.74 2.23 10.60
CA LEU A 189 -18.46 2.33 9.17
C LEU A 189 -19.58 3.12 8.50
N ALA A 190 -19.23 4.25 7.89
CA ALA A 190 -20.16 5.11 7.17
C ALA A 190 -20.26 4.70 5.70
N CYS A 191 -21.49 4.51 5.23
CA CYS A 191 -21.81 4.15 3.85
C CYS A 191 -22.85 5.08 3.24
N ASN A 192 -22.95 5.10 1.91
CA ASN A 192 -23.86 5.93 1.13
C ASN A 192 -23.78 7.42 1.52
N GLY A 193 -22.56 7.98 1.48
CA GLY A 193 -22.33 9.38 1.85
C GLY A 193 -22.55 9.69 3.33
N GLY A 194 -22.55 8.66 4.20
CA GLY A 194 -22.78 8.80 5.64
C GLY A 194 -24.26 8.73 6.06
N SER A 195 -25.16 8.41 5.13
CA SER A 195 -26.58 8.18 5.48
C SER A 195 -26.81 6.87 6.23
N LEU A 196 -25.93 5.87 6.02
CA LEU A 196 -25.98 4.58 6.70
C LEU A 196 -24.73 4.40 7.55
N HIS A 197 -24.94 3.97 8.80
CA HIS A 197 -23.86 3.66 9.73
C HIS A 197 -23.98 2.21 10.21
N TYR A 198 -22.95 1.43 9.92
CA TYR A 198 -22.86 0.04 10.38
C TYR A 198 -21.89 -0.02 11.54
N ARG A 199 -22.33 -0.60 12.66
CA ARG A 199 -21.54 -0.65 13.88
C ARG A 199 -21.11 -2.08 14.17
N GLY A 200 -19.86 -2.23 14.55
CA GLY A 200 -19.30 -3.47 15.04
C GLY A 200 -18.67 -3.27 16.39
N ARG A 201 -18.76 -4.30 17.24
CA ARG A 201 -18.11 -4.32 18.56
C ARG A 201 -17.13 -5.47 18.64
N GLY A 202 -16.05 -5.27 19.38
CA GLY A 202 -15.03 -6.29 19.59
C GLY A 202 -14.10 -5.94 20.73
N ALA A 203 -13.36 -6.95 21.21
CA ALA A 203 -12.34 -6.76 22.25
C ALA A 203 -11.17 -5.87 21.78
N THR A 204 -10.98 -5.77 20.46
CA THR A 204 -10.01 -4.86 19.82
C THR A 204 -10.71 -4.06 18.72
N VAL A 205 -10.13 -2.92 18.34
CA VAL A 205 -10.63 -2.13 17.21
C VAL A 205 -10.60 -2.90 15.89
N THR A 206 -9.65 -3.83 15.70
CA THR A 206 -9.63 -4.71 14.51
C THR A 206 -10.87 -5.59 14.46
N LEU A 207 -11.22 -6.23 15.58
CA LEU A 207 -12.40 -7.10 15.64
C LEU A 207 -13.69 -6.29 15.47
N ALA A 208 -13.77 -5.11 16.09
CA ALA A 208 -14.88 -4.19 15.92
C ALA A 208 -15.02 -3.73 14.46
N SER A 209 -13.92 -3.40 13.78
CA SER A 209 -13.90 -3.02 12.35
C SER A 209 -14.44 -4.13 11.45
N ARG A 210 -13.94 -5.36 11.65
CA ARG A 210 -14.41 -6.53 10.90
C ARG A 210 -15.90 -6.81 11.13
N ALA A 211 -16.36 -6.67 12.37
CA ALA A 211 -17.77 -6.83 12.71
C ALA A 211 -18.64 -5.74 12.04
N ALA A 212 -18.19 -4.48 12.02
CA ALA A 212 -18.90 -3.38 11.36
C ALA A 212 -19.05 -3.64 9.86
N ARG A 213 -17.98 -4.15 9.26
CA ARG A 213 -17.93 -4.50 7.84
C ARG A 213 -18.83 -5.68 7.48
N ALA A 214 -18.86 -6.71 8.34
CA ALA A 214 -19.75 -7.86 8.19
C ALA A 214 -21.23 -7.47 8.23
N ALA A 215 -21.59 -6.39 8.93
CA ALA A 215 -22.98 -5.90 9.00
C ALA A 215 -23.46 -5.19 7.71
N VAL A 216 -22.58 -4.89 6.75
CA VAL A 216 -22.93 -4.25 5.47
C VAL A 216 -23.39 -5.26 4.40
N VAL A 217 -23.01 -6.53 4.58
CA VAL A 217 -23.27 -7.64 3.66
C VAL A 217 -24.65 -8.22 3.94
#